data_AF-A0A3B9DRT8-F1
#
_entry.id   AF-A0A3B9DRT8-F1
#
_cell.length_a   1.000
_cell.length_b   1.000
_cell.length_c   1.000
_cell.angle_alpha   90.00
_cell.angle_beta   90.00
_cell.angle_gamma   90.00
#
_symmetry.space_group_name_H-M   'P 1'
#
loop_
_entity.id
_entity.type
_entity.pdbx_description
1 polymer ?
#
loop_
_entity_poly.entity_id
_entity_poly.type
_entity_poly.pdbx_seq_one_letter_code
_entity_poly.pdbx_strand_id
1 'polypeptide(L)'
;MAALATGWLASNVGAQQATEYRALLDDYCVTCHSQRIVDGQNEPATALTSQLRAVGLALDALDLSAVAADAAHWEPVVRKLRAGLMPPAGRRRPDQAVLDEFRTWLETELDGAVAASPNPGRTATFHRLNRAEY
;
A
#
# COMPACT_ATOMS: atom_id res chain seq x y z
N MET A 1 21.31 -18.45 -35.31
CA MET A 1 21.41 -17.18 -34.56
C MET A 1 20.14 -17.04 -33.73
N ALA A 2 20.18 -17.36 -32.44
CA ALA A 2 19.06 -17.17 -31.51
C ALA A 2 19.61 -16.39 -30.33
N ALA A 3 19.28 -15.10 -30.28
CA ALA A 3 19.76 -14.18 -29.25
C ALA A 3 18.84 -14.23 -28.03
N LEU A 4 19.46 -14.21 -26.86
CA LEU A 4 18.88 -14.24 -25.53
C LEU A 4 18.01 -13.00 -25.31
N ALA A 5 16.69 -13.16 -25.22
CA ALA A 5 15.72 -12.09 -24.94
C ALA A 5 15.11 -12.18 -23.51
N THR A 6 15.68 -12.99 -22.62
CA THR A 6 15.06 -13.37 -21.34
C THR A 6 15.15 -12.31 -20.24
N GLY A 7 15.94 -11.23 -20.41
CA GLY A 7 16.10 -10.19 -19.39
C GLY A 7 15.10 -9.03 -19.47
N TRP A 8 14.54 -8.73 -20.65
CA TRP A 8 13.74 -7.50 -20.86
C TRP A 8 12.26 -7.69 -20.55
N LEU A 9 11.77 -8.92 -20.62
CA LEU A 9 10.37 -9.25 -20.39
C LEU A 9 9.94 -9.00 -18.92
N ALA A 10 10.80 -9.33 -17.96
CA ALA A 10 10.49 -9.17 -16.53
C ALA A 10 10.37 -7.69 -16.12
N SER A 11 11.30 -6.83 -16.57
CA SER A 11 11.26 -5.39 -16.24
C SER A 11 10.07 -4.68 -16.88
N ASN A 12 9.67 -5.07 -18.09
CA ASN A 12 8.51 -4.49 -18.76
C ASN A 12 7.18 -4.88 -18.08
N VAL A 13 7.08 -6.12 -17.61
CA VAL A 13 5.89 -6.60 -16.89
C VAL A 13 5.73 -5.90 -15.54
N GLY A 14 6.82 -5.61 -14.82
CA GLY A 14 6.78 -4.81 -13.59
C GLY A 14 6.33 -3.36 -13.83
N ALA A 15 6.87 -2.70 -14.85
CA ALA A 15 6.49 -1.32 -15.20
C ALA A 15 5.03 -1.21 -15.67
N GLN A 16 4.53 -2.21 -16.42
CA GLN A 16 3.13 -2.23 -16.85
C GLN A 16 2.19 -2.42 -15.66
N GLN A 17 2.48 -3.38 -14.77
CA GLN A 17 1.72 -3.59 -13.54
C GLN A 17 1.67 -2.33 -12.68
N ALA A 18 2.81 -1.64 -12.48
CA ALA A 18 2.84 -0.38 -11.73
C ALA A 18 1.91 0.69 -12.34
N THR A 19 1.81 0.74 -13.68
CA THR A 19 0.91 1.67 -14.38
C THR A 19 -0.56 1.28 -14.23
N GLU A 20 -0.89 0.00 -14.33
CA GLU A 20 -2.24 -0.53 -14.14
C GLU A 20 -2.71 -0.31 -12.69
N TYR A 21 -1.84 -0.58 -11.71
CA TYR A 21 -2.13 -0.37 -10.29
C TYR A 21 -2.18 1.11 -9.91
N ARG A 22 -1.45 1.99 -10.60
CA ARG A 22 -1.64 3.44 -10.45
C ARG A 22 -3.07 3.83 -10.76
N ALA A 23 -3.61 3.38 -11.89
CA ALA A 23 -4.99 3.67 -12.28
C ALA A 23 -6.00 3.12 -11.25
N LEU A 24 -5.74 1.93 -10.70
CA LEU A 24 -6.56 1.38 -9.61
C LEU A 24 -6.53 2.25 -8.35
N LEU A 25 -5.34 2.71 -7.92
CA LEU A 25 -5.24 3.60 -6.77
C LEU A 25 -5.98 4.91 -7.01
N ASP A 26 -5.85 5.50 -8.18
CA ASP A 26 -6.46 6.78 -8.53
C ASP A 26 -7.99 6.70 -8.45
N ASP A 27 -8.58 5.61 -8.97
CA ASP A 27 -10.02 5.41 -9.01
C ASP A 27 -10.64 5.09 -7.64
N TYR A 28 -9.93 4.35 -6.79
CA TYR A 28 -10.52 3.71 -5.61
C TYR A 28 -9.93 4.16 -4.27
N CYS A 29 -8.68 4.62 -4.24
CA CYS A 29 -7.93 4.88 -3.02
C CYS A 29 -7.60 6.36 -2.82
N VAL A 30 -7.09 7.03 -3.86
CA VAL A 30 -6.57 8.41 -3.84
C VAL A 30 -7.67 9.44 -3.54
N THR A 31 -8.94 9.11 -3.86
CA THR A 31 -10.08 9.96 -3.50
C THR A 31 -10.19 10.27 -2.00
N CYS A 32 -9.60 9.42 -1.14
CA CYS A 32 -9.53 9.62 0.31
C CYS A 32 -8.10 9.72 0.85
N HIS A 33 -7.13 9.04 0.22
CA HIS A 33 -5.74 8.96 0.66
C HIS A 33 -4.83 9.71 -0.32
N SER A 34 -4.96 11.04 -0.35
CA SER A 34 -4.16 11.92 -1.23
C SER A 34 -3.48 13.04 -0.47
N GLN A 35 -2.43 13.61 -1.05
CA GLN A 35 -1.74 14.79 -0.51
C GLN A 35 -2.73 15.93 -0.26
N ARG A 36 -3.69 16.14 -1.17
CA ARG A 36 -4.74 17.16 -0.99
C ARG A 36 -5.50 17.00 0.34
N ILE A 37 -5.83 15.77 0.73
CA ILE A 37 -6.55 15.51 1.97
C ILE A 37 -5.65 15.75 3.17
N VAL A 38 -4.39 15.31 3.10
CA VAL A 38 -3.40 15.43 4.17
C VAL A 38 -3.01 16.89 4.42
N ASP A 39 -2.70 17.63 3.35
CA ASP A 39 -2.13 18.98 3.39
C ASP A 39 -3.20 20.09 3.44
N GLY A 40 -4.47 19.75 3.16
CA GLY A 40 -5.59 20.68 3.04
C GLY A 40 -6.02 21.34 4.35
N GLN A 41 -5.13 22.10 5.00
CA GLN A 41 -5.34 22.76 6.29
C GLN A 41 -6.45 23.82 6.25
N ASN A 42 -6.70 24.40 5.06
CA ASN A 42 -7.62 25.52 4.87
C ASN A 42 -9.07 25.10 4.54
N GLU A 43 -9.33 23.80 4.38
CA GLU A 43 -10.67 23.27 4.12
C GLU A 43 -11.39 22.88 5.43
N PRO A 44 -12.71 23.13 5.57
CA PRO A 44 -13.48 22.78 6.75
C PRO A 44 -13.31 21.30 7.10
N ALA A 45 -12.73 21.03 8.27
CA ALA A 45 -12.47 19.66 8.69
C ALA A 45 -13.76 19.01 9.20
N THR A 46 -14.26 18.02 8.45
CA THR A 46 -15.21 17.03 8.96
C THR A 46 -14.50 16.01 9.85
N ALA A 47 -15.25 15.30 10.70
CA ALA A 47 -14.70 14.21 11.51
C ALA A 47 -13.95 13.16 10.67
N LEU A 48 -14.43 12.86 9.46
CA LEU A 48 -13.78 11.93 8.53
C LEU A 48 -12.46 12.49 8.01
N THR A 49 -12.46 13.72 7.50
CA THR A 49 -11.25 14.34 6.95
C THR A 49 -10.19 14.60 8.02
N SER A 50 -10.59 14.89 9.27
CA SER A 50 -9.65 14.98 10.40
C SER A 50 -8.96 13.64 10.68
N GLN A 51 -9.71 12.54 10.64
CA GLN A 51 -9.14 11.19 10.79
C GLN A 51 -8.18 10.87 9.65
N LEU A 52 -8.54 11.17 8.40
CA LEU A 52 -7.67 10.95 7.25
C LEU A 52 -6.37 11.77 7.32
N ARG A 53 -6.44 13.04 7.74
CA ARG A 53 -5.24 13.86 8.00
C ARG A 53 -4.37 13.29 9.10
N ALA A 54 -4.97 12.82 10.20
CA ALA A 54 -4.24 12.19 11.30
C ALA A 54 -3.54 10.89 10.88
N VAL A 55 -4.10 10.15 9.91
CA VAL A 55 -3.44 8.98 9.29
C VAL A 55 -2.27 9.40 8.42
N GLY A 56 -2.36 10.55 7.73
CA GLY A 56 -1.24 11.12 6.96
C GLY A 56 -0.83 10.32 5.72
N LEU A 57 -1.70 9.44 5.21
CA LEU A 57 -1.39 8.59 4.05
C LEU A 57 -1.80 9.27 2.73
N ALA A 58 -0.82 9.53 1.87
CA ALA A 58 -0.97 10.11 0.54
C ALA A 58 -0.44 9.16 -0.55
N LEU A 59 -1.32 8.32 -1.11
CA LEU A 59 -0.97 7.27 -2.07
C LEU A 59 -0.65 7.80 -3.47
N ASP A 60 -1.13 9.01 -3.78
CA ASP A 60 -0.80 9.76 -5.00
C ASP A 60 0.66 10.19 -5.07
N ALA A 61 1.34 10.30 -3.91
CA ALA A 61 2.75 10.70 -3.84
C ALA A 61 3.73 9.52 -3.80
N LEU A 62 3.28 8.29 -3.54
CA LEU A 62 4.16 7.12 -3.41
C LEU A 62 4.52 6.54 -4.78
N ASP A 63 5.73 6.02 -4.94
CA ASP A 63 6.21 5.45 -6.20
C ASP A 63 5.99 3.94 -6.28
N LEU A 64 5.16 3.49 -7.23
CA LEU A 64 4.87 2.07 -7.47
C LEU A 64 5.99 1.34 -8.22
N SER A 65 6.97 2.06 -8.79
CA SER A 65 8.17 1.44 -9.36
C SER A 65 9.22 1.10 -8.30
N ALA A 66 9.04 1.59 -7.07
CA ALA A 66 9.95 1.42 -5.95
C ALA A 66 9.20 1.19 -4.62
N VAL A 67 8.19 0.30 -4.61
CA VAL A 67 7.32 0.01 -3.46
C VAL A 67 8.09 -0.21 -2.16
N ALA A 68 9.21 -0.94 -2.23
CA ALA A 68 10.05 -1.24 -1.08
C ALA A 68 10.65 0.01 -0.40
N ALA A 69 10.88 1.10 -1.13
CA ALA A 69 11.42 2.35 -0.57
C ALA A 69 10.45 3.00 0.42
N ASP A 70 9.14 2.74 0.26
CA ASP A 70 8.06 3.31 1.07
C ASP A 70 7.32 2.23 1.89
N ALA A 71 8.00 1.14 2.28
CA ALA A 71 7.40 0.00 2.97
C ALA A 71 6.56 0.39 4.21
N ALA A 72 6.98 1.41 4.97
CA ALA A 72 6.25 1.91 6.13
C ALA A 72 4.83 2.41 5.79
N HIS A 73 4.59 2.88 4.56
CA HIS A 73 3.27 3.30 4.08
C HIS A 73 2.50 2.13 3.46
N TRP A 74 3.17 1.22 2.74
CA TRP A 74 2.54 0.11 2.02
C TRP A 74 2.14 -1.07 2.92
N GLU A 75 2.90 -1.38 3.97
CA GLU A 75 2.57 -2.46 4.91
C GLU A 75 1.21 -2.24 5.61
N PRO A 76 0.86 -1.03 6.11
CA PRO A 76 -0.49 -0.74 6.57
C PRO A 76 -1.57 -0.90 5.50
N VAL A 77 -1.28 -0.54 4.25
CA VAL A 77 -2.22 -0.70 3.12
C VAL A 77 -2.51 -2.17 2.91
N VAL A 78 -1.47 -3.00 2.77
CA VAL A 78 -1.60 -4.47 2.63
C VAL A 78 -2.42 -5.05 3.79
N ARG A 79 -2.15 -4.63 5.04
CA ARG A 79 -2.92 -5.08 6.21
C ARG A 79 -4.40 -4.71 6.13
N LYS A 80 -4.74 -3.52 5.62
CA LYS A 80 -6.14 -3.09 5.44
C LYS A 80 -6.83 -3.84 4.30
N LEU A 81 -6.11 -4.11 3.21
CA LEU A 81 -6.60 -4.90 2.08
C LEU A 81 -6.85 -6.36 2.49
N ARG A 82 -5.92 -7.00 3.22
CA ARG A 82 -6.11 -8.34 3.81
C ARG A 82 -7.37 -8.44 4.65
N ALA A 83 -7.68 -7.39 5.40
CA ALA A 83 -8.85 -7.35 6.28
C ALA A 83 -10.16 -6.98 5.55
N GLY A 84 -10.13 -6.70 4.25
CA GLY A 84 -11.32 -6.27 3.48
C GLY A 84 -11.89 -4.93 3.92
N LEU A 85 -11.11 -4.12 4.65
CA LEU A 85 -11.55 -2.86 5.25
C LEU A 85 -11.46 -1.68 4.28
N MET A 86 -10.72 -1.84 3.17
CA MET A 86 -10.51 -0.81 2.16
C MET A 86 -10.81 -1.34 0.75
N PRO A 87 -11.52 -0.56 -0.10
CA PRO A 87 -12.26 0.66 0.25
C PRO A 87 -13.40 0.37 1.26
N PRO A 88 -13.84 1.30 2.12
CA PRO A 88 -14.88 1.03 3.10
C PRO A 88 -16.26 0.81 2.44
N ALA A 89 -17.22 0.24 3.18
CA ALA A 89 -18.58 0.05 2.69
C ALA A 89 -19.22 1.38 2.26
N GLY A 90 -20.00 1.36 1.18
CA GLY A 90 -20.61 2.55 0.60
C GLY A 90 -19.71 3.35 -0.36
N ARG A 91 -18.44 2.96 -0.54
CA ARG A 91 -17.56 3.48 -1.59
C ARG A 91 -17.56 2.55 -2.80
N ARG A 92 -17.21 3.10 -3.98
CA ARG A 92 -16.92 2.29 -5.16
C ARG A 92 -15.83 1.29 -4.78
N ARG A 93 -16.04 0.01 -5.09
CA ARG A 93 -15.08 -1.07 -4.82
C ARG A 93 -14.70 -1.72 -6.15
N PRO A 94 -13.42 -2.08 -6.36
CA PRO A 94 -13.04 -2.95 -7.46
C PRO A 94 -13.61 -4.35 -7.23
N ASP A 95 -13.50 -5.20 -8.25
CA ASP A 95 -13.68 -6.63 -8.08
C ASP A 95 -12.71 -7.17 -7.02
N GLN A 96 -13.15 -8.16 -6.23
CA GLN A 96 -12.31 -8.75 -5.17
C GLN A 96 -11.05 -9.39 -5.75
N ALA A 97 -11.14 -10.06 -6.90
CA ALA A 97 -9.99 -10.67 -7.56
C ALA A 97 -8.92 -9.63 -7.89
N VAL A 98 -9.33 -8.46 -8.39
CA VAL A 98 -8.41 -7.36 -8.72
C VAL A 98 -7.75 -6.79 -7.46
N LEU A 99 -8.49 -6.65 -6.36
CA LEU A 99 -7.91 -6.23 -5.07
C LEU A 99 -6.95 -7.27 -4.49
N ASP A 100 -7.25 -8.55 -4.64
CA ASP A 100 -6.41 -9.64 -4.19
C ASP A 100 -5.11 -9.72 -5.01
N GLU A 101 -5.20 -9.58 -6.34
CA GLU A 101 -4.05 -9.50 -7.25
C GLU A 101 -3.15 -8.31 -6.89
N PHE A 102 -3.73 -7.12 -6.73
CA PHE A 102 -2.97 -5.93 -6.33
C PHE A 102 -2.30 -6.11 -4.96
N ARG A 103 -3.01 -6.66 -3.98
CA ARG A 103 -2.45 -6.95 -2.66
C ARG A 103 -1.28 -7.92 -2.75
N THR A 104 -1.43 -9.02 -3.48
CA THR A 104 -0.39 -10.04 -3.63
C THR A 104 0.82 -9.50 -4.40
N TRP A 105 0.60 -8.62 -5.38
CA TRP A 105 1.69 -7.89 -6.02
C TRP A 105 2.45 -7.00 -5.03
N LEU A 106 1.76 -6.18 -4.22
CA LEU A 106 2.40 -5.37 -3.17
C LEU A 106 3.20 -6.21 -2.18
N GLU A 107 2.64 -7.33 -1.72
CA GLU A 107 3.33 -8.29 -0.83
C GLU A 107 4.61 -8.81 -1.48
N THR A 108 4.56 -9.15 -2.77
CA THR A 108 5.72 -9.65 -3.53
C THR A 108 6.82 -8.59 -3.65
N GLU A 109 6.47 -7.34 -3.97
CA GLU A 109 7.43 -6.24 -4.06
C GLU A 109 8.09 -5.94 -2.70
N LEU A 110 7.31 -5.99 -1.61
CA LEU A 110 7.80 -5.79 -0.25
C LEU A 110 8.72 -6.93 0.22
N ASP A 111 8.31 -8.19 -0.01
CA ASP A 111 9.09 -9.38 0.38
C ASP A 111 10.39 -9.51 -0.43
N GLY A 112 10.36 -9.16 -1.72
CA GLY A 112 11.55 -9.15 -2.58
C GLY A 112 12.68 -8.27 -2.04
N ALA A 113 12.33 -7.14 -1.40
CA ALA A 113 13.31 -6.27 -0.77
C ALA A 113 13.92 -6.86 0.50
N VAL A 114 13.14 -7.62 1.29
CA VAL A 114 13.66 -8.34 2.47
C VAL A 114 14.65 -9.43 2.05
N ALA A 115 14.40 -10.11 0.92
CA ALA A 115 15.33 -11.09 0.37
C ALA A 115 16.63 -10.44 -0.16
N ALA A 116 16.54 -9.24 -0.74
CA ALA A 116 17.68 -8.50 -1.29
C ALA A 116 18.51 -7.77 -0.22
N SER A 117 17.87 -7.30 0.84
CA SER A 117 18.49 -6.63 1.98
C SER A 117 17.74 -6.99 3.26
N PRO A 118 18.08 -8.11 3.92
CA PRO A 118 17.45 -8.49 5.17
C PRO A 118 17.69 -7.39 6.19
N ASN A 119 16.66 -6.60 6.48
CA ASN A 119 16.66 -5.69 7.63
C ASN A 119 16.09 -6.48 8.81
N PRO A 120 16.92 -7.06 9.70
CA PRO A 120 16.42 -7.65 10.92
C PRO A 120 15.88 -6.51 11.78
N GLY A 121 14.61 -6.18 11.60
CA GLY A 121 13.88 -5.27 12.46
C GLY A 121 14.02 -5.76 13.90
N ARG A 122 14.47 -4.86 14.78
CA ARG A 122 14.64 -5.01 16.23
C ARG A 122 13.55 -5.94 16.79
N THR A 123 13.96 -7.10 17.31
CA THR A 123 13.09 -8.00 18.07
C THR A 123 12.54 -7.21 19.26
N ALA A 124 11.35 -6.61 19.11
CA ALA A 124 10.62 -6.10 20.24
C ALA A 124 10.26 -7.33 21.07
N THR A 125 11.03 -7.55 22.12
CA THR A 125 10.83 -8.55 23.16
C THR A 125 9.33 -8.59 23.48
N PHE A 126 8.69 -9.72 23.21
CA PHE A 126 7.30 -9.94 23.59
C PHE A 126 7.17 -9.75 25.10
N HIS A 127 6.76 -8.57 25.55
CA HIS A 127 6.30 -8.38 26.92
C HIS A 127 4.86 -8.89 26.98
N ARG A 128 4.69 -10.10 27.50
CA ARG A 128 3.38 -10.67 27.83
C ARG A 128 2.74 -9.80 28.93
N LEU A 129 1.82 -8.92 28.54
CA LEU A 129 0.98 -8.20 29.50
C LEU A 129 -0.04 -9.18 30.09
N ASN A 130 0.23 -9.70 31.28
CA ASN A 130 -0.79 -10.31 32.13
C ASN A 130 -1.60 -9.18 32.76
N ARG A 131 -2.90 -9.08 32.45
CA ARG A 131 -3.86 -8.29 33.24
C ARG A 131 -4.74 -9.26 34.01
N ALA A 132 -4.60 -9.26 35.33
CA ALA A 132 -5.65 -9.69 36.25
C ALA A 132 -6.01 -8.46 37.07
N GLU A 133 -7.21 -7.95 36.89
CA GLU A 133 -7.82 -6.98 37.80
C GLU A 133 -9.27 -7.42 38.03
N TYR A 134 -9.63 -7.48 39.32
CA TYR A 134 -10.94 -7.84 39.89
C TYR A 134 -11.66 -6.56 40.31
#